data_AF-A0A2G5DC83-F1
#
_entry.id   AF-A0A2G5DC83-F1
#
_cell.length_a   1.000
_cell.length_b   1.000
_cell.length_c   1.000
_cell.angle_alpha   90.00
_cell.angle_beta   90.00
_cell.angle_gamma   90.00
#
_symmetry.space_group_name_H-M   'P 1'
#
loop_
_entity.id
_entity.type
_entity.pdbx_description
1 polymer ?
#
loop_
_entity_poly.entity_id
_entity_poly.type
_entity_poly.pdbx_seq_one_letter_code
_entity_poly.pdbx_strand_id
1 'polypeptide(L)'
;MELETFLFTSESVNEGHPDKLCDQISDAVLDACLEQDPESKVACETCTKTNMVMVFGEITTKANVDYEKIVRETCRTIGLVSDDVGLDADNCKVLVNIEQQSPDIAQGRPEDIGAGDQGHMFGYATDETPELMPLSHVLATKLGARLTEVRKNGTCAWLRPDGKTQVTVECHNENGAMVPLRVHTVLISTQHDETVMNDEIAADLKEHVIKPVVPEKYLDEKTIFHLNPSGRFVIGSPHGDAGLTGRKIIIDTYGGWGAHGGGAFSRKDPTKVDRSGGYIVRQAAKSIVANGLARRCIVQVSYAIGVPEPLSVFVDTYGTGKIPDKEILKIVKETFDFRPGGRFLKTAAFGNFGRDNPDFTWEVVKPLKWEKA
;
A
#
# COMPACT_ATOMS: atom_id res chain seq x y z
N MET A 1 -0.53 -34.11 -20.03
CA MET A 1 -1.69 -33.23 -19.79
C MET A 1 -1.17 -31.82 -19.85
N GLU A 2 -1.87 -30.93 -20.55
CA GLU A 2 -1.51 -29.52 -20.61
C GLU A 2 -1.57 -28.93 -19.19
N LEU A 3 -0.57 -28.12 -18.82
CA LEU A 3 -0.51 -27.53 -17.49
C LEU A 3 -1.69 -26.55 -17.36
N GLU A 4 -2.57 -26.72 -16.38
CA GLU A 4 -3.70 -25.80 -16.18
C GLU A 4 -3.18 -24.47 -15.65
N THR A 5 -3.46 -23.38 -16.37
CA THR A 5 -3.05 -22.01 -16.03
C THR A 5 -4.25 -21.09 -15.91
N PHE A 6 -4.08 -19.98 -15.19
CA PHE A 6 -5.06 -18.91 -15.09
C PHE A 6 -4.37 -17.54 -15.11
N LEU A 7 -5.12 -16.49 -15.42
CA LEU A 7 -4.63 -15.12 -15.45
C LEU A 7 -5.08 -14.38 -14.18
N PHE A 8 -4.15 -13.72 -13.51
CA PHE A 8 -4.44 -12.85 -12.37
C PHE A 8 -3.84 -11.47 -12.58
N THR A 9 -4.59 -10.42 -12.23
CA THR A 9 -4.20 -9.03 -12.49
C THR A 9 -4.15 -8.23 -11.19
N SER A 10 -3.08 -7.44 -11.04
CA SER A 10 -2.97 -6.43 -10.00
C SER A 10 -2.60 -5.08 -10.61
N GLU A 11 -3.02 -4.00 -9.97
CA GLU A 11 -2.68 -2.63 -10.37
C GLU A 11 -1.89 -1.90 -9.28
N SER A 12 -1.29 -0.77 -9.67
CA SER A 12 -0.66 0.20 -8.79
C SER A 12 -0.82 1.61 -9.37
N VAL A 13 -0.54 2.62 -8.54
CA VAL A 13 -0.56 4.04 -8.93
C VAL A 13 0.66 4.76 -8.36
N ASN A 14 1.11 5.80 -9.05
CA ASN A 14 2.28 6.59 -8.66
C ASN A 14 1.95 7.59 -7.54
N GLU A 15 2.99 8.20 -6.97
CA GLU A 15 2.87 9.21 -5.92
C GLU A 15 2.04 10.45 -6.31
N GLY A 16 1.90 10.76 -7.61
CA GLY A 16 1.12 11.91 -8.10
C GLY A 16 -0.35 11.62 -8.43
N HIS A 17 -0.80 10.36 -8.27
CA HIS A 17 -2.21 10.02 -8.38
C HIS A 17 -3.01 10.73 -7.26
N PRO A 18 -4.16 11.36 -7.54
CA PRO A 18 -4.82 12.23 -6.57
C PRO A 18 -5.23 11.51 -5.26
N ASP A 19 -5.74 10.27 -5.32
CA ASP A 19 -5.97 9.49 -4.09
C ASP A 19 -4.68 9.20 -3.30
N LYS A 20 -3.56 8.89 -3.98
CA LYS A 20 -2.30 8.59 -3.30
C LYS A 20 -1.63 9.86 -2.77
N LEU A 21 -1.85 11.01 -3.41
CA LEU A 21 -1.51 12.32 -2.88
C LEU A 21 -2.22 12.55 -1.54
N CYS A 22 -3.52 12.25 -1.46
CA CYS A 22 -4.28 12.35 -0.20
C CYS A 22 -3.73 11.43 0.89
N ASP A 23 -3.42 10.17 0.55
CA ASP A 23 -2.77 9.24 1.49
C ASP A 23 -1.43 9.80 2.04
N GLN A 24 -0.60 10.37 1.17
CA GLN A 24 0.69 10.96 1.53
C GLN A 24 0.55 12.18 2.42
N ILE A 25 -0.40 13.07 2.14
CA ILE A 25 -0.65 14.24 2.98
C ILE A 25 -1.17 13.82 4.36
N SER A 26 -2.12 12.89 4.40
CA SER A 26 -2.68 12.35 5.65
C SER A 26 -1.60 11.73 6.55
N ASP A 27 -0.68 10.95 5.98
CA ASP A 27 0.42 10.36 6.75
C ASP A 27 1.52 11.37 7.08
N ALA A 28 1.77 12.39 6.26
CA ALA A 28 2.70 13.46 6.60
C ALA A 28 2.22 14.28 7.81
N VAL A 29 0.91 14.52 7.93
CA VAL A 29 0.30 15.13 9.12
C VAL A 29 0.46 14.22 10.34
N LEU A 30 0.21 12.92 10.18
CA LEU A 30 0.42 11.95 11.25
C LEU A 30 1.87 11.94 11.74
N ASP A 31 2.83 11.88 10.82
CA ASP A 31 4.27 11.87 11.15
C ASP A 31 4.66 13.14 11.91
N ALA A 32 4.18 14.32 11.47
CA ALA A 32 4.44 15.59 12.16
C ALA A 32 3.84 15.65 13.58
N CYS A 33 2.66 15.06 13.79
CA CYS A 33 2.07 14.91 15.12
C CYS A 33 2.92 13.98 16.00
N LEU A 34 3.28 12.80 15.49
CA LEU A 34 4.00 11.76 16.24
C LEU A 34 5.47 12.10 16.53
N GLU A 35 6.08 12.98 15.74
CA GLU A 35 7.43 13.49 15.97
C GLU A 35 7.50 14.33 17.26
N GLN A 36 6.49 15.15 17.52
CA GLN A 36 6.43 16.04 18.69
C GLN A 36 5.67 15.43 19.88
N ASP A 37 4.63 14.63 19.60
CA ASP A 37 3.79 13.99 20.60
C ASP A 37 3.47 12.54 20.19
N PRO A 38 4.25 11.55 20.69
CA PRO A 38 4.04 10.13 20.40
C PRO A 38 2.66 9.60 20.82
N GLU A 39 1.95 10.29 21.72
CA GLU A 39 0.62 9.90 22.20
C GLU A 39 -0.53 10.51 21.37
N SER A 40 -0.19 11.21 20.28
CA SER A 40 -1.17 11.84 19.38
C SER A 40 -2.22 10.84 18.90
N LYS A 41 -3.49 11.25 18.99
CA LYS A 41 -4.61 10.55 18.36
C LYS A 41 -4.94 11.25 17.06
N VAL A 42 -4.79 10.53 15.94
CA VAL A 42 -4.87 11.12 14.61
C VAL A 42 -5.82 10.30 13.73
N ALA A 43 -6.77 11.00 13.13
CA ALA A 43 -7.65 10.53 12.07
C ALA A 43 -7.74 11.64 10.99
N CYS A 44 -6.61 11.92 10.32
CA CYS A 44 -6.49 13.03 9.37
C CYS A 44 -6.88 12.61 7.94
N GLU A 45 -8.10 12.89 7.52
CA GLU A 45 -8.53 12.72 6.15
C GLU A 45 -7.99 13.83 5.25
N THR A 46 -7.70 13.49 3.99
CA THR A 46 -7.40 14.46 2.95
C THR A 46 -8.31 14.21 1.75
N CYS A 47 -8.83 15.28 1.15
CA CYS A 47 -9.40 15.23 -0.18
C CYS A 47 -8.83 16.34 -1.06
N THR A 48 -8.91 16.16 -2.38
CA THR A 48 -8.39 17.13 -3.33
C THR A 48 -9.21 17.15 -4.61
N LYS A 49 -9.28 18.34 -5.22
CA LYS A 49 -9.77 18.55 -6.58
C LYS A 49 -9.02 19.76 -7.17
N THR A 50 -9.35 20.16 -8.40
CA THR A 50 -8.77 21.30 -9.09
C THR A 50 -8.55 22.49 -8.15
N ASN A 51 -7.29 22.90 -8.00
CA ASN A 51 -6.84 24.05 -7.22
C ASN A 51 -7.20 24.00 -5.71
N MET A 52 -7.43 22.81 -5.14
CA MET A 52 -7.83 22.68 -3.74
C MET A 52 -7.36 21.38 -3.10
N VAL A 53 -6.82 21.49 -1.89
CA VAL A 53 -6.60 20.40 -0.95
C VAL A 53 -7.33 20.73 0.34
N MET A 54 -8.06 19.78 0.90
CA MET A 54 -8.70 19.90 2.19
C MET A 54 -8.18 18.80 3.11
N VAL A 55 -7.68 19.19 4.28
CA VAL A 55 -7.39 18.27 5.39
C VAL A 55 -8.48 18.42 6.45
N PHE A 56 -9.02 17.30 6.91
CA PHE A 56 -10.15 17.27 7.82
C PHE A 56 -10.15 16.02 8.70
N GLY A 57 -11.06 15.96 9.68
CA GLY A 57 -11.16 14.86 10.64
C GLY A 57 -10.67 15.27 12.03
N GLU A 58 -10.21 14.31 12.82
CA GLU A 58 -9.98 14.51 14.24
C GLU A 58 -8.52 14.33 14.65
N ILE A 59 -7.94 15.33 15.31
CA ILE A 59 -6.58 15.27 15.87
C ILE A 59 -6.59 15.79 17.31
N THR A 60 -6.18 14.92 18.24
CA THR A 60 -5.86 15.30 19.62
C THR A 60 -4.37 15.10 19.82
N THR A 61 -3.63 16.20 19.93
CA THR A 61 -2.16 16.21 20.03
C THR A 61 -1.67 17.41 20.85
N LYS A 62 -0.50 17.26 21.49
CA LYS A 62 0.27 18.36 22.09
C LYS A 62 1.21 19.03 21.06
N ALA A 63 1.36 18.45 19.88
CA ALA A 63 2.20 18.98 18.81
C ALA A 63 1.70 20.33 18.32
N ASN A 64 2.63 21.22 17.96
CA ASN A 64 2.31 22.44 17.24
C ASN A 64 2.54 22.19 15.74
N VAL A 65 1.45 21.97 15.01
CA VAL A 65 1.48 21.49 13.61
C VAL A 65 0.95 22.57 12.67
N ASP A 66 1.76 22.95 11.69
CA ASP A 66 1.34 23.78 10.56
C ASP A 66 0.84 22.89 9.42
N TYR A 67 -0.47 22.59 9.44
CA TYR A 67 -1.09 21.71 8.46
C TYR A 67 -0.95 22.23 7.04
N GLU A 68 -1.09 23.55 6.83
CA GLU A 68 -0.99 24.14 5.51
C GLU A 68 0.42 23.95 4.94
N LYS A 69 1.44 24.24 5.74
CA LYS A 69 2.84 24.00 5.33
C LYS A 69 3.08 22.54 4.95
N ILE A 70 2.60 21.59 5.74
CA ILE A 70 2.75 20.14 5.46
C ILE A 70 2.09 19.76 4.14
N VAL A 71 0.86 20.23 3.89
CA VAL A 71 0.18 20.00 2.61
C VAL A 71 1.03 20.50 1.45
N ARG A 72 1.50 21.75 1.53
CA ARG A 72 2.28 22.38 0.45
C ARG A 72 3.61 21.68 0.23
N GLU A 73 4.35 21.34 1.29
CA GLU A 73 5.62 20.62 1.21
C GLU A 73 5.47 19.22 0.61
N THR A 74 4.40 18.50 0.98
CA THR A 74 4.09 17.18 0.41
C THR A 74 3.79 17.27 -1.09
N CYS A 75 2.90 18.17 -1.50
CA CYS A 75 2.59 18.42 -2.91
C CYS A 75 3.85 18.79 -3.72
N ARG A 76 4.68 19.70 -3.18
CA ARG A 76 5.91 20.15 -3.83
C ARG A 76 6.93 19.03 -4.01
N THR A 77 7.10 18.18 -2.99
CA THR A 77 8.03 17.04 -3.02
C THR A 77 7.64 15.99 -4.06
N ILE A 78 6.33 15.82 -4.30
CA ILE A 78 5.80 14.93 -5.34
C ILE A 78 6.06 15.51 -6.76
N GLY A 79 6.15 16.83 -6.87
CA GLY A 79 6.39 17.55 -8.12
C GLY A 79 5.18 18.29 -8.66
N LEU A 80 4.18 18.58 -7.81
CA LEU A 80 3.02 19.40 -8.14
C LEU A 80 3.35 20.88 -7.94
N VAL A 81 4.02 21.47 -8.94
CA VAL A 81 4.65 22.80 -8.86
C VAL A 81 4.04 23.84 -9.80
N SER A 82 2.97 23.48 -10.53
CA SER A 82 2.25 24.39 -11.42
C SER A 82 0.87 23.84 -11.79
N ASP A 83 -0.03 24.73 -12.23
CA ASP A 83 -1.34 24.32 -12.74
C ASP A 83 -1.23 23.37 -13.95
N ASP A 84 -0.18 23.55 -14.77
CA ASP A 84 0.07 22.73 -15.96
C ASP A 84 0.30 21.25 -15.61
N VAL A 85 0.92 20.95 -14.46
CA VAL A 85 1.12 19.56 -14.00
C VAL A 85 -0.06 19.02 -13.19
N GLY A 86 -1.07 19.86 -12.93
CA GLY A 86 -2.36 19.46 -12.35
C GLY A 86 -2.65 20.00 -10.95
N LEU A 87 -1.67 20.61 -10.29
CA LEU A 87 -1.81 21.36 -9.02
C LEU A 87 -0.54 22.19 -8.78
N ASP A 88 -0.69 23.44 -8.38
CA ASP A 88 0.39 24.29 -7.91
C ASP A 88 0.43 24.30 -6.37
N ALA A 89 1.45 23.69 -5.76
CA ALA A 89 1.59 23.62 -4.30
C ALA A 89 1.67 24.99 -3.61
N ASP A 90 2.12 26.04 -4.28
CA ASP A 90 2.30 27.37 -3.71
C ASP A 90 1.05 28.24 -3.88
N ASN A 91 0.25 27.99 -4.92
CA ASN A 91 -0.93 28.80 -5.24
C ASN A 91 -2.28 28.11 -4.92
N CYS A 92 -2.29 26.81 -4.63
CA CYS A 92 -3.53 26.10 -4.35
C CYS A 92 -4.19 26.52 -3.03
N LYS A 93 -5.53 26.39 -2.98
CA LYS A 93 -6.29 26.57 -1.75
C LYS A 93 -6.02 25.38 -0.83
N VAL A 94 -5.61 25.66 0.40
CA VAL A 94 -5.53 24.66 1.46
C VAL A 94 -6.62 24.96 2.48
N LEU A 95 -7.58 24.05 2.61
CA LEU A 95 -8.67 24.15 3.57
C LEU A 95 -8.36 23.24 4.76
N VAL A 96 -8.35 23.80 5.96
CA VAL A 96 -8.10 23.04 7.20
C VAL A 96 -9.39 23.00 7.99
N ASN A 97 -9.95 21.80 8.16
CA ASN A 97 -11.17 21.56 8.92
C ASN A 97 -10.97 20.39 9.90
N ILE A 98 -10.01 20.57 10.82
CA ILE A 98 -9.60 19.58 11.81
C ILE A 98 -10.17 19.95 13.18
N GLU A 99 -10.82 19.00 13.84
CA GLU A 99 -11.38 19.13 15.19
C GLU A 99 -10.65 18.21 16.18
N GLN A 100 -10.95 18.32 17.47
CA GLN A 100 -10.44 17.38 18.47
C GLN A 100 -11.21 16.05 18.39
N GLN A 101 -10.56 14.94 18.75
CA GLN A 101 -11.24 13.66 18.86
C GLN A 101 -12.36 13.71 19.91
N SER A 102 -13.50 13.08 19.60
CA SER A 102 -14.64 12.98 20.52
C SER A 102 -14.20 12.46 21.91
N PRO A 103 -14.54 13.15 23.01
CA PRO A 103 -14.28 12.68 24.37
C PRO A 103 -14.92 11.32 24.69
N ASP A 104 -15.98 10.93 23.97
CA ASP A 104 -16.65 9.64 24.14
C ASP A 104 -15.83 8.47 23.58
N ILE A 105 -14.91 8.75 22.64
CA ILE A 105 -13.98 7.77 22.06
C ILE A 105 -12.69 7.68 22.87
N ALA A 106 -12.31 8.75 23.58
CA ALA A 106 -11.03 8.88 24.28
C ALA A 106 -10.93 8.13 25.62
N GLN A 107 -11.90 7.26 25.96
CA GLN A 107 -11.96 6.59 27.26
C GLN A 107 -11.31 5.19 27.18
N GLY A 108 -10.06 5.06 27.66
CA GLY A 108 -9.36 3.79 27.78
C GLY A 108 -8.14 3.89 28.70
N ARG A 109 -7.80 2.82 29.44
CA ARG A 109 -6.61 2.79 30.31
C ARG A 109 -5.34 2.50 29.50
N PRO A 110 -4.17 3.08 29.85
CA PRO A 110 -2.92 2.93 29.06
C PRO A 110 -2.37 1.50 28.96
N GLU A 111 -2.64 0.65 29.96
CA GLU A 111 -2.15 -0.73 30.05
C GLU A 111 -3.14 -1.78 29.51
N ASP A 112 -4.36 -1.34 29.17
CA ASP A 112 -5.43 -2.11 28.54
C ASP A 112 -6.02 -1.29 27.37
N ILE A 113 -5.16 -0.84 26.45
CA ILE A 113 -5.62 -0.07 25.28
C ILE A 113 -6.51 -0.98 24.45
N GLY A 114 -7.81 -0.73 24.54
CA GLY A 114 -8.80 -1.36 23.69
C GLY A 114 -8.63 -0.95 22.25
N ALA A 115 -9.13 -1.77 21.31
CA ALA A 115 -9.13 -1.41 19.91
C ALA A 115 -9.84 -0.06 19.70
N GLY A 116 -9.24 0.83 18.90
CA GLY A 116 -9.81 2.15 18.63
C GLY A 116 -11.12 2.12 17.83
N ASP A 117 -11.44 0.98 17.20
CA ASP A 117 -12.69 0.71 16.49
C ASP A 117 -12.92 -0.81 16.39
N GLN A 118 -14.12 -1.23 16.00
CA GLN A 118 -14.37 -2.58 15.53
C GLN A 118 -13.88 -2.79 14.09
N GLY A 119 -13.66 -4.04 13.71
CA GLY A 119 -13.33 -4.39 12.33
C GLY A 119 -12.61 -5.71 12.23
N HIS A 120 -12.25 -6.10 11.02
CA HIS A 120 -11.39 -7.26 10.77
C HIS A 120 -10.32 -6.93 9.75
N MET A 121 -9.13 -7.52 9.90
CA MET A 121 -7.95 -7.24 9.07
C MET A 121 -7.37 -8.54 8.55
N PHE A 122 -6.68 -8.47 7.40
CA PHE A 122 -6.08 -9.64 6.75
C PHE A 122 -4.59 -9.47 6.47
N GLY A 123 -3.87 -10.53 6.78
CA GLY A 123 -2.46 -10.73 6.54
C GLY A 123 -2.29 -11.74 5.44
N TYR A 124 -1.39 -11.50 4.49
CA TYR A 124 -1.13 -12.45 3.42
C TYR A 124 0.36 -12.56 3.13
N ALA A 125 0.80 -13.77 2.81
CA ALA A 125 2.14 -14.05 2.32
C ALA A 125 2.13 -15.26 1.39
N THR A 126 3.08 -15.29 0.47
CA THR A 126 3.18 -16.25 -0.63
C THR A 126 4.64 -16.38 -1.05
N ASP A 127 5.13 -17.56 -1.37
CA ASP A 127 6.55 -17.81 -1.66
C ASP A 127 6.99 -17.52 -3.10
N GLU A 128 6.14 -16.88 -3.88
CA GLU A 128 6.33 -16.58 -5.31
C GLU A 128 7.49 -15.60 -5.55
N THR A 129 7.79 -14.76 -4.55
CA THR A 129 8.81 -13.71 -4.61
C THR A 129 9.63 -13.67 -3.32
N PRO A 130 10.90 -13.19 -3.36
CA PRO A 130 11.74 -13.07 -2.16
C PRO A 130 11.11 -12.24 -1.03
N GLU A 131 10.36 -11.20 -1.36
CA GLU A 131 9.65 -10.33 -0.42
C GLU A 131 8.34 -10.94 0.14
N LEU A 132 8.05 -12.19 -0.24
CA LEU A 132 6.88 -12.96 0.15
C LEU A 132 5.55 -12.28 -0.20
N MET A 133 5.49 -11.71 -1.42
CA MET A 133 4.35 -10.99 -1.99
C MET A 133 3.95 -11.56 -3.36
N PRO A 134 2.70 -11.36 -3.81
CA PRO A 134 2.28 -11.80 -5.14
C PRO A 134 3.06 -11.09 -6.26
N LEU A 135 3.54 -11.84 -7.25
CA LEU A 135 4.35 -11.26 -8.33
C LEU A 135 3.59 -10.18 -9.11
N SER A 136 2.29 -10.36 -9.38
CA SER A 136 1.47 -9.37 -10.09
C SER A 136 1.47 -8.02 -9.39
N HIS A 137 1.31 -8.03 -8.06
CA HIS A 137 1.32 -6.83 -7.23
C HIS A 137 2.72 -6.20 -7.17
N VAL A 138 3.75 -7.01 -6.94
CA VAL A 138 5.15 -6.56 -6.88
C VAL A 138 5.55 -5.85 -8.17
N LEU A 139 5.25 -6.44 -9.33
CA LEU A 139 5.61 -5.85 -10.62
C LEU A 139 4.85 -4.56 -10.90
N ALA A 140 3.53 -4.52 -10.67
CA ALA A 140 2.75 -3.29 -10.87
C ALA A 140 3.30 -2.14 -9.99
N THR A 141 3.55 -2.42 -8.71
CA THR A 141 4.11 -1.45 -7.76
C THR A 141 5.52 -0.99 -8.14
N LYS A 142 6.42 -1.92 -8.52
CA LYS A 142 7.78 -1.55 -8.95
C LYS A 142 7.79 -0.75 -10.26
N LEU A 143 6.87 -1.02 -11.19
CA LEU A 143 6.73 -0.20 -12.40
C LEU A 143 6.32 1.24 -12.04
N GLY A 144 5.40 1.41 -11.09
CA GLY A 144 4.98 2.75 -10.65
C GLY A 144 6.08 3.53 -9.93
N ALA A 145 6.85 2.83 -9.08
CA ALA A 145 8.05 3.40 -8.45
C ALA A 145 9.11 3.78 -9.49
N ARG A 146 9.34 2.92 -10.49
CA ARG A 146 10.31 3.17 -11.56
C ARG A 146 9.92 4.37 -12.43
N LEU A 147 8.63 4.54 -12.77
CA LEU A 147 8.13 5.75 -13.44
C LEU A 147 8.48 7.02 -12.67
N THR A 148 8.30 7.00 -11.36
CA THR A 148 8.65 8.12 -10.48
C THR A 148 10.15 8.38 -10.47
N GLU A 149 10.96 7.33 -10.41
CA GLU A 149 12.42 7.40 -10.42
C GLU A 149 12.93 8.05 -11.72
N VAL A 150 12.49 7.56 -12.89
CA VAL A 150 12.97 8.06 -14.19
C VAL A 150 12.48 9.48 -14.50
N ARG A 151 11.36 9.90 -13.89
CA ARG A 151 10.93 11.31 -13.88
C ARG A 151 11.88 12.16 -13.05
N LYS A 152 12.09 11.79 -11.78
CA LYS A 152 12.87 12.59 -10.82
C LYS A 152 14.36 12.68 -11.17
N ASN A 153 14.92 11.67 -11.82
CA ASN A 153 16.32 11.67 -12.24
C ASN A 153 16.54 12.26 -13.65
N GLY A 154 15.48 12.65 -14.36
CA GLY A 154 15.53 13.27 -15.69
C GLY A 154 15.73 12.31 -16.87
N THR A 155 15.75 11.00 -16.66
CA THR A 155 15.86 10.01 -17.76
C THR A 155 14.69 10.13 -18.72
N CYS A 156 13.47 10.27 -18.19
CA CYS A 156 12.25 10.54 -18.95
C CYS A 156 11.64 11.85 -18.45
N ALA A 157 12.30 12.97 -18.78
CA ALA A 157 11.95 14.30 -18.26
C ALA A 157 10.55 14.79 -18.69
N TRP A 158 9.98 14.21 -19.73
CA TRP A 158 8.62 14.50 -20.20
C TRP A 158 7.52 13.94 -19.27
N LEU A 159 7.88 13.05 -18.34
CA LEU A 159 6.94 12.48 -17.38
C LEU A 159 6.43 13.52 -16.39
N ARG A 160 5.14 13.45 -16.10
CA ARG A 160 4.48 14.20 -15.02
C ARG A 160 4.10 13.27 -13.86
N PRO A 161 3.69 13.79 -12.69
CA PRO A 161 3.57 12.99 -11.47
C PRO A 161 2.50 11.89 -11.48
N ASP A 162 1.37 12.07 -12.18
CA ASP A 162 0.28 11.09 -12.19
C ASP A 162 0.59 9.90 -13.12
N GLY A 163 0.32 8.69 -12.65
CA GLY A 163 0.57 7.47 -13.42
C GLY A 163 -0.07 6.25 -12.79
N LYS A 164 -0.44 5.30 -13.63
CA LYS A 164 -1.10 4.04 -13.27
C LYS A 164 -0.42 2.88 -14.00
N THR A 165 -0.28 1.76 -13.32
CA THR A 165 0.34 0.55 -13.85
C THR A 165 -0.53 -0.65 -13.52
N GLN A 166 -0.57 -1.63 -14.41
CA GLN A 166 -1.31 -2.87 -14.19
C GLN A 166 -0.59 -4.03 -14.86
N VAL A 167 -0.49 -5.16 -14.15
CA VAL A 167 0.23 -6.35 -14.61
C VAL A 167 -0.67 -7.56 -14.47
N THR A 168 -0.87 -8.25 -15.58
CA THR A 168 -1.53 -9.56 -15.63
C THR A 168 -0.46 -10.64 -15.73
N VAL A 169 -0.45 -11.55 -14.76
CA VAL A 169 0.48 -12.69 -14.69
C VAL A 169 -0.30 -13.96 -15.00
N GLU A 170 0.31 -14.82 -15.80
CA GLU A 170 -0.15 -16.19 -16.00
C GLU A 170 0.46 -17.09 -14.93
N CYS A 171 -0.40 -17.75 -14.17
CA CYS A 171 -0.03 -18.53 -13.00
C CYS A 171 -0.50 -19.98 -13.14
N HIS A 172 0.25 -20.88 -12.51
CA HIS A 172 -0.15 -22.25 -12.27
C HIS A 172 -0.40 -22.47 -10.77
N ASN A 173 -1.39 -23.31 -10.44
CA ASN A 173 -1.67 -23.75 -9.08
C ASN A 173 -1.00 -25.10 -8.81
N GLU A 174 0.10 -25.07 -8.06
CA GLU A 174 0.82 -26.27 -7.62
C GLU A 174 0.38 -26.63 -6.20
N ASN A 175 -0.66 -27.46 -6.08
CA ASN A 175 -1.18 -27.95 -4.79
C ASN A 175 -1.46 -26.83 -3.77
N GLY A 176 -2.05 -25.73 -4.22
CA GLY A 176 -2.35 -24.56 -3.39
C GLY A 176 -1.27 -23.49 -3.38
N ALA A 177 -0.07 -23.74 -3.93
CA ALA A 177 0.95 -22.71 -4.11
C ALA A 177 0.81 -22.04 -5.48
N MET A 178 1.09 -20.74 -5.56
CA MET A 178 1.08 -20.03 -6.85
C MET A 178 2.47 -20.10 -7.47
N VAL A 179 2.50 -20.44 -8.76
CA VAL A 179 3.74 -20.46 -9.54
C VAL A 179 3.57 -19.53 -10.74
N PRO A 180 4.18 -18.33 -10.71
CA PRO A 180 4.17 -17.44 -11.86
C PRO A 180 4.96 -18.03 -13.02
N LEU A 181 4.35 -18.06 -14.21
CA LEU A 181 4.95 -18.61 -15.42
C LEU A 181 5.48 -17.51 -16.33
N ARG A 182 4.65 -16.50 -16.61
CA ARG A 182 4.98 -15.37 -17.49
C ARG A 182 4.09 -14.16 -17.21
N VAL A 183 4.53 -13.00 -17.65
CA VAL A 183 3.70 -11.79 -17.71
C VAL A 183 2.91 -11.81 -19.01
N HIS A 184 1.59 -11.88 -18.87
CA HIS A 184 0.67 -11.89 -20.00
C HIS A 184 0.46 -10.50 -20.57
N THR A 185 0.15 -9.53 -19.72
CA THR A 185 -0.14 -8.14 -20.12
C THR A 185 0.52 -7.15 -19.18
N VAL A 186 1.13 -6.11 -19.74
CA VAL A 186 1.55 -4.91 -19.02
C VAL A 186 0.79 -3.71 -19.56
N LEU A 187 0.15 -2.96 -18.67
CA LEU A 187 -0.51 -1.70 -18.95
C LEU A 187 0.17 -0.58 -18.17
N ILE A 188 0.51 0.51 -18.86
CA ILE A 188 0.98 1.75 -18.25
C ILE A 188 0.19 2.91 -18.88
N SER A 189 -0.41 3.72 -18.03
CA SER A 189 -0.96 5.03 -18.39
C SER A 189 -0.27 6.08 -17.53
N THR A 190 0.59 6.89 -18.13
CA THR A 190 1.36 7.91 -17.42
C THR A 190 1.08 9.30 -17.97
N GLN A 191 0.99 10.27 -17.07
CA GLN A 191 0.86 11.67 -17.41
C GLN A 191 2.14 12.16 -18.06
N HIS A 192 2.02 13.03 -19.06
CA HIS A 192 3.15 13.55 -19.83
C HIS A 192 2.97 15.02 -20.21
N ASP A 193 4.04 15.68 -20.62
CA ASP A 193 3.97 17.02 -21.21
C ASP A 193 3.42 17.00 -22.66
N GLU A 194 3.29 18.18 -23.27
CA GLU A 194 2.72 18.30 -24.61
C GLU A 194 3.68 17.99 -25.75
N THR A 195 4.97 17.78 -25.44
CA THR A 195 6.07 17.74 -26.42
C THR A 195 6.39 16.33 -26.89
N VAL A 196 6.25 15.33 -26.02
CA VAL A 196 6.57 13.94 -26.33
C VAL A 196 5.49 13.28 -27.20
N MET A 197 5.91 12.50 -28.20
CA MET A 197 5.02 11.77 -29.10
C MET A 197 4.74 10.35 -28.59
N ASN A 198 3.58 9.78 -28.93
CA ASN A 198 3.17 8.44 -28.44
C ASN A 198 4.18 7.32 -28.75
N ASP A 199 4.85 7.37 -29.90
CA ASP A 199 5.87 6.36 -30.25
C ASP A 199 7.10 6.45 -29.34
N GLU A 200 7.49 7.67 -28.95
CA GLU A 200 8.59 7.92 -28.01
C GLU A 200 8.18 7.50 -26.58
N ILE A 201 6.97 7.85 -26.14
CA ILE A 201 6.41 7.36 -24.87
C ILE A 201 6.47 5.83 -24.82
N ALA A 202 5.99 5.16 -25.87
CA ALA A 202 5.96 3.70 -25.91
C ALA A 202 7.36 3.07 -25.90
N ALA A 203 8.32 3.67 -26.61
CA ALA A 203 9.71 3.22 -26.63
C ALA A 203 10.38 3.38 -25.25
N ASP A 204 10.28 4.56 -24.65
CA ASP A 204 10.87 4.89 -23.35
C ASP A 204 10.26 4.06 -22.22
N LEU A 205 8.94 3.87 -22.21
CA LEU A 205 8.29 3.02 -21.21
C LEU A 205 8.78 1.56 -21.30
N LYS A 206 9.01 1.03 -22.50
CA LYS A 206 9.58 -0.32 -22.65
C LYS A 206 11.01 -0.37 -22.14
N GLU A 207 11.85 0.56 -22.58
CA GLU A 207 13.29 0.52 -22.32
C GLU A 207 13.67 0.93 -20.90
N HIS A 208 13.10 2.02 -20.40
CA HIS A 208 13.52 2.65 -19.16
C HIS A 208 12.66 2.29 -17.96
N VAL A 209 11.48 1.70 -18.17
CA VAL A 209 10.54 1.33 -17.09
C VAL A 209 10.28 -0.17 -17.03
N ILE A 210 9.85 -0.80 -18.11
CA ILE A 210 9.44 -2.22 -18.10
C ILE A 210 10.65 -3.15 -18.02
N LYS A 211 11.61 -3.04 -18.95
CA LYS A 211 12.79 -3.92 -18.98
C LYS A 211 13.61 -3.91 -17.68
N PRO A 212 13.83 -2.76 -17.00
CA PRO A 212 14.57 -2.75 -15.74
C PRO A 212 13.83 -3.40 -14.56
N VAL A 213 12.50 -3.53 -14.64
CA VAL A 213 11.65 -3.99 -13.53
C VAL A 213 11.21 -5.44 -13.70
N VAL A 214 10.77 -5.82 -14.90
CA VAL A 214 10.22 -7.15 -15.15
C VAL A 214 11.36 -8.10 -15.51
N PRO A 215 11.61 -9.17 -14.72
CA PRO A 215 12.64 -10.15 -15.05
C PRO A 215 12.42 -10.74 -16.44
N GLU A 216 13.48 -10.81 -17.25
CA GLU A 216 13.43 -11.25 -18.66
C GLU A 216 12.76 -12.62 -18.83
N LYS A 217 12.97 -13.54 -17.88
CA LYS A 217 12.34 -14.88 -17.86
C LYS A 217 10.80 -14.86 -17.89
N TYR A 218 10.16 -13.75 -17.55
CA TYR A 218 8.71 -13.60 -17.57
C TYR A 218 8.19 -12.84 -18.80
N LEU A 219 9.08 -12.29 -19.64
CA LEU A 219 8.70 -11.57 -20.85
C LEU A 219 8.94 -12.46 -22.08
N ASP A 220 7.98 -12.48 -22.99
CA ASP A 220 8.11 -13.18 -24.27
C ASP A 220 7.46 -12.40 -25.42
N GLU A 221 7.60 -12.93 -26.63
CA GLU A 221 7.03 -12.38 -27.85
C GLU A 221 5.49 -12.28 -27.85
N LYS A 222 4.81 -12.95 -26.91
CA LYS A 222 3.36 -12.92 -26.73
C LYS A 222 2.92 -11.98 -25.61
N THR A 223 3.83 -11.35 -24.87
CA THR A 223 3.46 -10.37 -23.85
C THR A 223 2.79 -9.16 -24.52
N ILE A 224 1.60 -8.82 -24.04
CA ILE A 224 0.79 -7.72 -24.55
C ILE A 224 1.18 -6.43 -23.82
N PHE A 225 1.41 -5.36 -24.57
CA PHE A 225 1.75 -4.05 -24.02
C PHE A 225 0.69 -3.02 -24.39
N HIS A 226 0.05 -2.42 -23.38
CA HIS A 226 -0.80 -1.24 -23.51
C HIS A 226 -0.07 -0.03 -22.91
N LEU A 227 0.48 0.83 -23.76
CA LEU A 227 1.32 1.95 -23.34
C LEU A 227 0.63 3.25 -23.75
N ASN A 228 0.16 4.01 -22.76
CA ASN A 228 -0.72 5.17 -22.91
C ASN A 228 -1.88 4.90 -23.89
N PRO A 229 -2.72 3.87 -23.66
CA PRO A 229 -3.76 3.45 -24.60
C PRO A 229 -4.84 4.51 -24.85
N SER A 230 -4.99 5.51 -23.98
CA SER A 230 -5.88 6.66 -24.21
C SER A 230 -5.37 7.63 -25.28
N GLY A 231 -4.10 7.50 -25.70
CA GLY A 231 -3.46 8.33 -26.71
C GLY A 231 -2.97 9.70 -26.22
N ARG A 232 -3.63 10.34 -25.26
CA ARG A 232 -3.14 11.60 -24.65
C ARG A 232 -3.51 11.66 -23.17
N PHE A 233 -2.54 11.97 -22.31
CA PHE A 233 -2.72 12.15 -20.88
C PHE A 233 -1.88 13.32 -20.35
N VAL A 234 -2.25 14.55 -20.74
CA VAL A 234 -1.54 15.78 -20.31
C VAL A 234 -2.12 16.34 -19.01
N ILE A 235 -3.44 16.41 -18.93
CA ILE A 235 -4.18 16.83 -17.72
C ILE A 235 -4.26 15.63 -16.78
N GLY A 236 -3.71 15.75 -15.57
CA GLY A 236 -3.70 14.69 -14.56
C GLY A 236 -3.84 15.25 -13.14
N SER A 237 -3.60 14.40 -12.14
CA SER A 237 -3.59 14.80 -10.72
C SER A 237 -4.94 15.43 -10.32
N PRO A 238 -5.07 16.30 -9.29
CA PRO A 238 -6.36 16.86 -8.87
C PRO A 238 -7.15 17.59 -9.97
N HIS A 239 -6.47 18.14 -10.99
CA HIS A 239 -7.13 18.76 -12.14
C HIS A 239 -7.95 17.71 -12.91
N GLY A 240 -7.33 16.58 -13.24
CA GLY A 240 -7.98 15.49 -13.99
C GLY A 240 -9.03 14.73 -13.19
N ASP A 241 -8.81 14.49 -11.90
CA ASP A 241 -9.65 13.60 -11.09
C ASP A 241 -9.68 14.03 -9.62
N ALA A 242 -10.74 13.72 -8.88
CA ALA A 242 -10.79 13.97 -7.45
C ALA A 242 -9.96 12.92 -6.70
N GLY A 243 -9.37 13.30 -5.57
CA GLY A 243 -8.64 12.39 -4.69
C GLY A 243 -9.19 12.36 -3.29
N LEU A 244 -9.18 11.19 -2.65
CA LEU A 244 -9.52 11.02 -1.23
C LEU A 244 -8.59 9.97 -0.59
N THR A 245 -8.24 10.19 0.67
CA THR A 245 -7.49 9.23 1.50
C THR A 245 -8.21 7.88 1.59
N GLY A 246 -7.45 6.79 1.55
CA GLY A 246 -8.00 5.45 1.75
C GLY A 246 -8.80 4.90 0.57
N ARG A 247 -8.61 5.44 -0.65
CA ARG A 247 -9.24 4.93 -1.88
C ARG A 247 -8.38 3.96 -2.68
N LYS A 248 -7.21 3.60 -2.15
CA LYS A 248 -6.23 2.70 -2.77
C LYS A 248 -5.88 1.48 -1.90
N ILE A 249 -6.81 1.05 -1.05
CA ILE A 249 -6.61 -0.03 -0.06
C ILE A 249 -6.11 -1.37 -0.63
N ILE A 250 -6.50 -1.74 -1.86
CA ILE A 250 -6.01 -2.96 -2.51
C ILE A 250 -4.58 -2.79 -3.05
N ILE A 251 -4.23 -1.59 -3.52
CA ILE A 251 -2.87 -1.22 -3.92
C ILE A 251 -1.96 -1.09 -2.69
N ASP A 252 -2.50 -0.64 -1.57
CA ASP A 252 -1.76 -0.56 -0.31
C ASP A 252 -1.44 -1.94 0.29
N THR A 253 -2.17 -2.98 -0.13
CA THR A 253 -2.08 -4.33 0.42
C THR A 253 -1.52 -5.35 -0.58
N TYR A 254 -2.37 -6.19 -1.17
CA TYR A 254 -1.95 -7.42 -1.85
C TYR A 254 -2.41 -7.49 -3.31
N GLY A 255 -2.89 -6.38 -3.88
CA GLY A 255 -3.24 -6.31 -5.30
C GLY A 255 -4.37 -7.27 -5.72
N GLY A 256 -5.28 -7.60 -4.80
CA GLY A 256 -6.41 -8.51 -5.02
C GLY A 256 -6.20 -9.92 -4.47
N TRP A 257 -4.96 -10.28 -4.12
CA TRP A 257 -4.66 -11.55 -3.46
C TRP A 257 -4.99 -11.51 -1.96
N GLY A 258 -5.07 -12.69 -1.34
CA GLY A 258 -5.49 -12.81 0.06
C GLY A 258 -6.91 -12.30 0.26
N ALA A 259 -7.09 -11.32 1.15
CA ALA A 259 -8.35 -10.61 1.35
C ALA A 259 -8.09 -9.22 1.94
N HIS A 260 -9.14 -8.41 2.06
CA HIS A 260 -9.07 -7.08 2.66
C HIS A 260 -10.19 -6.86 3.67
N GLY A 261 -9.87 -6.15 4.76
CA GLY A 261 -10.78 -5.87 5.86
C GLY A 261 -11.79 -4.74 5.62
N GLY A 262 -11.40 -3.81 4.75
CA GLY A 262 -12.16 -2.62 4.39
C GLY A 262 -11.54 -1.33 4.94
N GLY A 263 -10.84 -1.40 6.07
CA GLY A 263 -10.19 -0.25 6.69
C GLY A 263 -8.97 0.25 5.93
N ALA A 264 -8.90 1.56 5.68
CA ALA A 264 -7.70 2.23 5.16
C ALA A 264 -6.59 2.34 6.23
N PHE A 265 -5.33 2.44 5.79
CA PHE A 265 -4.16 2.53 6.67
C PHE A 265 -3.67 3.96 6.91
N SER A 266 -3.39 4.72 5.84
CA SER A 266 -2.93 6.11 5.93
C SER A 266 -3.90 6.93 6.77
N ARG A 267 -3.41 7.93 7.52
CA ARG A 267 -4.13 8.82 8.46
C ARG A 267 -4.29 8.37 9.91
N LYS A 268 -4.11 7.07 10.17
CA LYS A 268 -4.48 6.45 11.43
C LYS A 268 -3.27 6.24 12.30
N ASP A 269 -3.31 6.75 13.53
CA ASP A 269 -2.32 6.39 14.55
C ASP A 269 -2.40 4.88 14.92
N PRO A 270 -1.35 4.32 15.53
CA PRO A 270 -1.25 2.87 15.76
C PRO A 270 -2.34 2.26 16.65
N THR A 271 -3.15 3.05 17.39
CA THR A 271 -4.27 2.47 18.17
C THR A 271 -5.46 2.08 17.30
N LYS A 272 -5.51 2.52 16.04
CA LYS A 272 -6.55 2.12 15.08
C LYS A 272 -6.15 0.79 14.46
N VAL A 273 -6.88 -0.25 14.84
CA VAL A 273 -6.61 -1.65 14.49
C VAL A 273 -6.66 -1.93 12.99
N ASP A 274 -7.31 -1.08 12.18
CA ASP A 274 -7.22 -1.18 10.72
C ASP A 274 -5.76 -1.19 10.24
N ARG A 275 -4.92 -0.34 10.83
CA ARG A 275 -3.50 -0.22 10.48
C ARG A 275 -2.66 -1.22 11.27
N SER A 276 -2.66 -1.14 12.60
CA SER A 276 -1.81 -1.99 13.46
C SER A 276 -2.19 -3.47 13.38
N GLY A 277 -3.50 -3.77 13.37
CA GLY A 277 -4.03 -5.10 13.15
C GLY A 277 -3.64 -5.64 11.77
N GLY A 278 -3.76 -4.83 10.70
CA GLY A 278 -3.31 -5.17 9.35
C GLY A 278 -1.81 -5.49 9.27
N TYR A 279 -0.97 -4.70 9.94
CA TYR A 279 0.48 -4.89 9.97
C TYR A 279 0.88 -6.15 10.74
N ILE A 280 0.27 -6.42 11.90
CA ILE A 280 0.65 -7.59 12.71
C ILE A 280 0.24 -8.90 12.02
N VAL A 281 -0.90 -8.93 11.33
CA VAL A 281 -1.30 -10.13 10.55
C VAL A 281 -0.43 -10.32 9.31
N ARG A 282 0.07 -9.23 8.67
CA ARG A 282 1.12 -9.35 7.65
C ARG A 282 2.36 -10.00 8.23
N GLN A 283 2.85 -9.54 9.39
CA GLN A 283 4.01 -10.13 10.05
C GLN A 283 3.79 -11.61 10.37
N ALA A 284 2.59 -11.98 10.84
CA ALA A 284 2.22 -13.36 11.12
C ALA A 284 2.25 -14.23 9.85
N ALA A 285 1.54 -13.83 8.79
CA ALA A 285 1.51 -14.54 7.52
C ALA A 285 2.92 -14.70 6.92
N LYS A 286 3.69 -13.60 6.89
CA LYS A 286 5.07 -13.59 6.40
C LYS A 286 5.96 -14.53 7.22
N SER A 287 5.82 -14.53 8.54
CA SER A 287 6.60 -15.41 9.42
C SER A 287 6.26 -16.88 9.21
N ILE A 288 4.99 -17.22 8.99
CA ILE A 288 4.58 -18.60 8.68
C ILE A 288 5.28 -19.08 7.41
N VAL A 289 5.21 -18.31 6.32
CA VAL A 289 5.84 -18.70 5.04
C VAL A 289 7.37 -18.71 5.14
N ALA A 290 7.98 -17.68 5.74
CA ALA A 290 9.43 -17.57 5.89
C ALA A 290 10.05 -18.67 6.76
N ASN A 291 9.34 -19.15 7.79
CA ASN A 291 9.79 -20.28 8.62
C ASN A 291 9.56 -21.64 7.93
N GLY A 292 8.99 -21.64 6.71
CA GLY A 292 8.76 -22.82 5.90
C GLY A 292 7.64 -23.72 6.39
N LEU A 293 6.69 -23.19 7.19
CA LEU A 293 5.49 -23.90 7.66
C LEU A 293 4.46 -24.10 6.54
N ALA A 294 4.39 -23.15 5.62
CA ALA A 294 3.50 -23.17 4.46
C ALA A 294 4.17 -22.43 3.30
N ARG A 295 3.66 -22.63 2.09
CA ARG A 295 4.08 -21.86 0.90
C ARG A 295 3.22 -20.62 0.68
N ARG A 296 1.99 -20.64 1.20
CA ARG A 296 1.02 -19.55 1.11
C ARG A 296 0.18 -19.50 2.36
N CYS A 297 -0.11 -18.31 2.86
CA CYS A 297 -0.88 -18.17 4.09
C CYS A 297 -1.71 -16.88 4.09
N ILE A 298 -2.95 -17.01 4.55
CA ILE A 298 -3.80 -15.89 4.95
C ILE A 298 -4.07 -15.97 6.46
N VAL A 299 -4.05 -14.81 7.12
CA VAL A 299 -4.36 -14.64 8.54
C VAL A 299 -5.44 -13.59 8.67
N GLN A 300 -6.50 -13.85 9.43
CA GLN A 300 -7.51 -12.85 9.79
C GLN A 300 -7.44 -12.56 11.29
N VAL A 301 -7.65 -11.30 11.67
CA VAL A 301 -7.92 -10.90 13.06
C VAL A 301 -9.15 -9.99 13.08
N SER A 302 -9.94 -9.99 14.16
CA SER A 302 -11.04 -9.05 14.36
C SER A 302 -11.11 -8.49 15.77
N TYR A 303 -11.69 -7.29 15.91
CA TYR A 303 -11.77 -6.56 17.17
C TYR A 303 -13.16 -5.94 17.38
N ALA A 304 -13.48 -5.67 18.65
CA ALA A 304 -14.55 -4.76 19.07
C ALA A 304 -13.91 -3.50 19.68
N ILE A 305 -14.54 -2.35 19.45
CA ILE A 305 -14.10 -1.08 20.04
C ILE A 305 -13.99 -1.19 21.57
N GLY A 306 -12.89 -0.68 22.13
CA GLY A 306 -12.63 -0.71 23.57
C GLY A 306 -12.21 -2.07 24.16
N VAL A 307 -12.17 -3.14 23.35
CA VAL A 307 -11.72 -4.47 23.78
C VAL A 307 -10.26 -4.69 23.34
N PRO A 308 -9.31 -4.99 24.25
CA PRO A 308 -7.91 -5.21 23.88
C PRO A 308 -7.70 -6.52 23.11
N GLU A 309 -8.35 -7.59 23.55
CA GLU A 309 -8.19 -8.92 22.95
C GLU A 309 -8.98 -9.03 21.63
N PRO A 310 -8.44 -9.74 20.62
CA PRO A 310 -9.17 -9.97 19.38
C PRO A 310 -10.39 -10.88 19.61
N LEU A 311 -11.50 -10.58 18.94
CA LEU A 311 -12.71 -11.42 18.95
C LEU A 311 -12.50 -12.74 18.20
N SER A 312 -11.71 -12.71 17.12
CA SER A 312 -11.36 -13.89 16.35
C SER A 312 -9.97 -13.79 15.76
N VAL A 313 -9.33 -14.96 15.57
CA VAL A 313 -8.11 -15.13 14.78
C VAL A 313 -8.29 -16.37 13.91
N PHE A 314 -7.99 -16.27 12.63
CA PHE A 314 -8.10 -17.35 11.65
C PHE A 314 -6.81 -17.47 10.83
N VAL A 315 -6.47 -18.70 10.46
CA VAL A 315 -5.31 -19.05 9.63
C VAL A 315 -5.78 -20.07 8.58
N ASP A 316 -5.39 -19.85 7.33
CA ASP A 316 -5.57 -20.80 6.23
C ASP A 316 -4.31 -20.80 5.36
N THR A 317 -3.78 -21.99 5.09
CA THR A 317 -2.56 -22.18 4.28
C THR A 317 -2.83 -22.59 2.84
N TYR A 318 -4.08 -22.56 2.41
CA TYR A 318 -4.55 -23.00 1.10
C TYR A 318 -4.14 -24.45 0.78
N GLY A 319 -4.01 -25.30 1.81
CA GLY A 319 -3.52 -26.67 1.67
C GLY A 319 -2.00 -26.81 1.51
N THR A 320 -1.23 -25.71 1.63
CA THR A 320 0.24 -25.73 1.52
C THR A 320 0.96 -25.95 2.86
N GLY A 321 0.22 -25.99 3.96
CA GLY A 321 0.75 -26.21 5.31
C GLY A 321 1.39 -27.60 5.47
N LYS A 322 2.56 -27.63 6.12
CA LYS A 322 3.24 -28.87 6.51
C LYS A 322 2.68 -29.50 7.78
N ILE A 323 1.91 -28.73 8.53
CA ILE A 323 1.14 -29.15 9.70
C ILE A 323 -0.28 -28.59 9.58
N PRO A 324 -1.28 -29.14 10.30
CA PRO A 324 -2.66 -28.66 10.23
C PRO A 324 -2.79 -27.17 10.58
N ASP A 325 -3.66 -26.43 9.87
CA ASP A 325 -3.89 -24.99 10.10
C ASP A 325 -4.28 -24.66 11.56
N LYS A 326 -4.98 -25.57 12.24
CA LYS A 326 -5.32 -25.44 13.68
C LYS A 326 -4.08 -25.38 14.59
N GLU A 327 -2.99 -26.05 14.20
CA GLU A 327 -1.72 -26.05 14.95
C GLU A 327 -0.91 -24.81 14.63
N ILE A 328 -0.92 -24.37 13.36
CA ILE A 328 -0.34 -23.09 12.95
C ILE A 328 -1.02 -21.94 13.68
N LEU A 329 -2.36 -21.95 13.77
CA LEU A 329 -3.13 -20.97 14.54
C LEU A 329 -2.70 -20.93 16.01
N LYS A 330 -2.46 -22.08 16.64
CA LYS A 330 -1.96 -22.14 18.02
C LYS A 330 -0.59 -21.47 18.15
N ILE A 331 0.35 -21.81 17.27
CA ILE A 331 1.69 -21.19 17.23
C ILE A 331 1.60 -19.67 17.06
N VAL A 332 0.73 -19.22 16.16
CA VAL A 332 0.49 -17.78 15.91
C VAL A 332 -0.01 -17.09 17.18
N LYS A 333 -1.05 -17.62 17.84
CA LYS A 333 -1.60 -17.03 19.07
C LYS A 333 -0.62 -17.06 20.25
N GLU A 334 0.32 -18.00 20.28
CA GLU A 334 1.37 -18.07 21.32
C GLU A 334 2.55 -17.11 21.03
N THR A 335 2.76 -16.69 19.77
CA THR A 335 3.94 -15.91 19.35
C THR A 335 3.64 -14.43 19.09
N PHE A 336 2.41 -14.12 18.67
CA PHE A 336 1.96 -12.79 18.32
C PHE A 336 0.99 -12.28 19.37
N ASP A 337 1.34 -11.14 19.97
CA ASP A 337 0.40 -10.36 20.76
C ASP A 337 -0.42 -9.49 19.81
N PHE A 338 -1.73 -9.77 19.75
CA PHE A 338 -2.66 -9.04 18.89
C PHE A 338 -3.30 -7.86 19.60
N ARG A 339 -2.97 -7.57 20.86
CA ARG A 339 -3.50 -6.39 21.55
C ARG A 339 -2.99 -5.11 20.84
N PRO A 340 -3.85 -4.09 20.67
CA PRO A 340 -3.47 -2.85 19.99
C PRO A 340 -2.26 -2.17 20.65
N GLY A 341 -1.30 -1.74 19.84
CA GLY A 341 -0.11 -1.03 20.30
C GLY A 341 1.00 -0.99 19.24
N GLY A 342 2.04 -0.18 19.49
CA GLY A 342 3.23 -0.07 18.64
C GLY A 342 3.43 1.33 18.03
N ARG A 343 4.58 1.53 17.38
CA ARG A 343 4.90 2.74 16.60
C ARG A 343 5.28 2.29 15.20
N PHE A 344 4.72 2.95 14.19
CA PHE A 344 5.01 2.71 12.78
C PHE A 344 5.27 4.07 12.12
N LEU A 345 6.31 4.15 11.28
CA LEU A 345 6.70 5.36 10.57
C LEU A 345 6.76 5.05 9.06
N LYS A 346 6.28 6.00 8.24
CA LYS A 346 6.34 6.03 6.76
C LYS A 346 5.62 4.90 6.00
N THR A 347 4.38 5.10 5.53
CA THR A 347 3.73 4.11 4.62
C THR A 347 2.68 4.68 3.64
N ALA A 348 2.98 5.73 2.88
CA ALA A 348 1.92 6.40 2.10
C ALA A 348 1.97 6.22 0.58
N ALA A 349 3.04 5.65 0.02
CA ALA A 349 3.17 5.35 -1.41
C ALA A 349 3.90 4.02 -1.65
N PHE A 350 3.58 3.36 -2.77
CA PHE A 350 4.19 2.12 -3.25
C PHE A 350 3.99 0.90 -2.34
N GLY A 351 2.80 0.78 -1.74
CA GLY A 351 2.42 -0.36 -0.89
C GLY A 351 2.96 -0.28 0.54
N ASN A 352 2.23 -0.91 1.47
CA ASN A 352 2.63 -1.01 2.88
C ASN A 352 3.48 -2.26 3.15
N PHE A 353 3.46 -3.25 2.25
CA PHE A 353 4.02 -4.57 2.46
C PHE A 353 5.07 -4.95 1.42
N GLY A 354 5.94 -5.90 1.75
CA GLY A 354 7.00 -6.38 0.87
C GLY A 354 8.15 -5.39 0.65
N ARG A 355 8.46 -4.58 1.67
CA ARG A 355 9.50 -3.54 1.63
C ARG A 355 10.60 -3.82 2.64
N ASP A 356 11.84 -3.55 2.26
CA ASP A 356 13.03 -3.88 3.07
C ASP A 356 13.55 -2.72 3.92
N ASN A 357 12.84 -1.58 3.94
CA ASN A 357 13.23 -0.46 4.79
C ASN A 357 13.02 -0.85 6.28
N PRO A 358 14.02 -0.63 7.16
CA PRO A 358 13.96 -1.03 8.56
C PRO A 358 12.82 -0.38 9.37
N ASP A 359 12.27 0.73 8.91
CA ASP A 359 11.10 1.39 9.53
C ASP A 359 9.83 0.50 9.40
N PHE A 360 9.80 -0.44 8.45
CA PHE A 360 8.70 -1.40 8.22
C PHE A 360 8.84 -2.61 9.14
N THR A 361 8.70 -2.38 10.44
CA THR A 361 8.96 -3.38 11.48
C THR A 361 8.11 -4.66 11.35
N TRP A 362 6.94 -4.58 10.70
CA TRP A 362 6.08 -5.74 10.41
C TRP A 362 6.60 -6.63 9.28
N GLU A 363 7.58 -6.17 8.48
CA GLU A 363 8.24 -7.00 7.48
C GLU A 363 9.37 -7.86 8.10
N VAL A 364 9.73 -7.63 9.37
CA VAL A 364 10.71 -8.44 10.10
C VAL A 364 10.07 -9.77 10.51
N VAL A 365 10.65 -10.86 10.02
CA VAL A 365 10.20 -12.23 10.30
C VAL A 365 10.45 -12.59 11.77
N LYS A 366 9.40 -13.08 12.45
CA LYS A 366 9.53 -13.69 13.77
C LYS A 366 9.89 -15.17 13.65
N PRO A 367 10.89 -15.67 14.41
CA PRO A 367 11.15 -17.10 14.50
C PRO A 367 9.96 -17.84 15.09
N LEU A 368 9.51 -18.92 14.44
CA LEU A 368 8.41 -19.75 14.92
C LEU A 368 8.93 -21.11 15.39
N LYS A 369 8.51 -21.56 16.58
CA LYS A 369 8.85 -22.88 17.11
C LYS A 369 7.86 -23.92 16.58
N TRP A 370 8.36 -24.86 15.78
CA TRP A 370 7.58 -26.00 15.28
C TRP A 370 8.50 -27.17 14.97
N GLU A 371 7.98 -28.40 15.05
CA GLU A 371 8.73 -29.60 14.71
C GLU A 371 8.77 -29.77 13.18
N LYS A 372 9.97 -29.70 12.59
CA LYS A 372 10.14 -29.96 11.17
C LYS A 372 9.87 -31.43 10.90
N ALA A 373 8.82 -31.70 10.11
CA ALA A 373 8.49 -33.02 9.58
C ALA A 373 9.60 -33.57 8.69
#